data_AF-A0A926U5R3-F1
#
_entry.id   AF-A0A926U5R3-F1
#
_cell.length_a   1.000
_cell.length_b   1.000
_cell.length_c   1.000
_cell.angle_alpha   90.00
_cell.angle_beta   90.00
_cell.angle_gamma   90.00
#
_symmetry.space_group_name_H-M   'P 1'
#
loop_
_entity.id
_entity.type
_entity.pdbx_description
1 polymer ?
#
loop_
_entity_poly.entity_id
_entity_poly.type
_entity_poly.pdbx_seq_one_letter_code
_entity_poly.pdbx_strand_id
1 'polypeptide(L)'
;MQADSREWQAQHFAICLLMPRFKIEEVRRSRNLLNWKHLDAIKEELGVSKRNLLHRLKDLELVQEVGRQLYPSEKLKSDAPLLKH
;
A
#
# COMPACT_ATOMS: atom_id res chain seq x y z
N MET A 1 14.90 13.31 -24.40
CA MET A 1 14.43 12.99 -23.04
C MET A 1 12.95 13.34 -22.88
N GLN A 2 12.05 12.48 -23.37
CA GLN A 2 10.57 12.56 -23.15
C GLN A 2 9.97 11.15 -22.98
N ALA A 3 10.80 10.11 -22.99
CA ALA A 3 10.38 8.73 -22.75
C ALA A 3 10.19 8.50 -21.24
N ASP A 4 11.09 9.08 -20.44
CA ASP A 4 11.18 8.87 -18.99
C ASP A 4 9.89 9.25 -18.24
N SER A 5 9.19 10.32 -18.64
CA SER A 5 7.93 10.72 -17.99
C SER A 5 6.77 9.78 -18.35
N ARG A 6 6.71 9.31 -19.61
CA ARG A 6 5.66 8.39 -20.08
C ARG A 6 5.85 6.99 -19.50
N GLU A 7 7.10 6.52 -19.42
CA GLU A 7 7.43 5.25 -18.76
C GLU A 7 7.08 5.29 -17.27
N TRP A 8 7.43 6.38 -16.57
CA TRP A 8 7.06 6.55 -15.17
C TRP A 8 5.52 6.55 -14.97
N GLN A 9 4.78 7.24 -15.85
CA GLN A 9 3.31 7.25 -15.81
C GLN A 9 2.71 5.86 -16.08
N ALA A 10 3.25 5.12 -17.04
CA ALA A 10 2.79 3.76 -17.36
C ALA A 10 3.07 2.79 -16.19
N GLN A 11 4.23 2.90 -15.54
CA GLN A 11 4.57 2.12 -14.35
C GLN A 11 3.65 2.46 -13.18
N HIS A 12 3.41 3.75 -12.92
CA HIS A 12 2.47 4.19 -11.90
C HIS A 12 1.05 3.69 -12.18
N PHE A 13 0.60 3.74 -13.44
CA PHE A 13 -0.70 3.24 -13.84
C PHE A 13 -0.82 1.71 -13.66
N ALA A 14 0.20 0.95 -14.05
CA ALA A 14 0.25 -0.49 -13.83
C ALA A 14 0.18 -0.86 -12.33
N ILE A 15 0.88 -0.12 -11.47
CA ILE A 15 0.79 -0.27 -10.01
C ILE A 15 -0.65 -0.08 -9.52
N CYS A 16 -1.33 0.97 -10.00
CA CYS A 16 -2.73 1.23 -9.65
C CYS A 16 -3.69 0.13 -10.12
N LEU A 17 -3.45 -0.44 -11.31
CA LEU A 17 -4.25 -1.54 -11.87
C LEU A 17 -4.07 -2.84 -11.11
N LEU A 18 -2.84 -3.17 -10.72
CA LEU A 18 -2.52 -4.40 -9.99
C LEU A 18 -2.97 -4.33 -8.53
N MET A 19 -2.97 -3.13 -7.94
CA MET A 19 -3.32 -2.89 -6.54
C MET A 19 -4.43 -1.83 -6.44
N PRO A 20 -5.65 -2.14 -6.91
CA PRO A 20 -6.78 -1.24 -6.75
C PRO A 20 -7.15 -1.14 -5.26
N ARG A 21 -7.75 -0.01 -4.87
CA ARG A 21 -8.08 0.28 -3.46
C ARG A 21 -8.87 -0.86 -2.79
N PHE A 22 -9.86 -1.43 -3.49
CA PHE A 22 -10.68 -2.51 -2.94
C PHE A 22 -9.87 -3.77 -2.59
N LYS A 23 -8.84 -4.10 -3.38
CA LYS A 23 -7.99 -5.27 -3.15
C LYS A 23 -7.07 -5.05 -1.95
N ILE A 24 -6.55 -3.84 -1.79
CA ILE A 24 -5.79 -3.43 -0.61
C ILE A 24 -6.66 -3.51 0.67
N GLU A 25 -7.91 -3.07 0.59
CA GLU A 25 -8.85 -3.18 1.72
C GLU A 25 -9.19 -4.63 2.05
N GLU A 26 -9.36 -5.50 1.05
CA GLU A 26 -9.60 -6.94 1.25
C GLU A 26 -8.46 -7.61 2.01
N VAL A 27 -7.20 -7.40 1.58
CA VAL A 27 -6.04 -8.01 2.25
C VAL A 27 -5.76 -7.38 3.62
N ARG A 28 -6.12 -6.11 3.83
CA ARG A 28 -5.99 -5.41 5.12
C ARG A 28 -6.94 -5.97 6.18
N ARG A 29 -8.13 -6.44 5.81
CA ARG A 29 -9.11 -6.99 6.78
C ARG A 29 -8.57 -8.15 7.60
N SER A 30 -7.72 -8.98 7.00
CA SER A 30 -7.13 -10.16 7.64
C SER A 30 -5.67 -9.96 8.06
N ARG A 31 -5.05 -8.82 7.74
CA ARG A 31 -3.61 -8.59 7.94
C ARG A 31 -3.25 -7.17 8.34
N ASN A 32 -2.33 -7.05 9.29
CA ASN A 32 -1.77 -5.77 9.71
C ASN A 32 -0.73 -5.22 8.70
N LEU A 33 -1.03 -4.07 8.08
CA LEU A 33 -0.18 -3.37 7.10
C LEU A 33 1.11 -2.77 7.70
N LEU A 34 1.21 -2.67 9.02
CA LEU A 34 2.41 -2.19 9.73
C LEU A 34 3.40 -3.32 10.04
N ASN A 35 3.03 -4.58 9.77
CA ASN A 35 3.88 -5.75 10.01
C ASN A 35 4.58 -6.17 8.72
N TRP A 36 5.91 -6.17 8.73
CA TRP A 36 6.73 -6.57 7.59
C TRP A 36 6.44 -7.98 7.08
N LYS A 37 6.15 -8.96 7.95
CA LYS A 37 5.81 -10.33 7.54
C LYS A 37 4.49 -10.37 6.77
N HIS A 38 3.51 -9.59 7.20
CA HIS A 38 2.22 -9.49 6.50
C HIS A 38 2.38 -8.78 5.16
N LEU A 39 3.22 -7.75 5.09
CA LEU A 39 3.54 -7.08 3.82
C LEU A 39 4.21 -8.04 2.83
N ASP A 40 5.13 -8.88 3.30
CA ASP A 40 5.75 -9.90 2.45
C ASP A 40 4.71 -10.93 1.97
N ALA A 41 3.77 -11.37 2.81
CA ALA A 41 2.68 -12.25 2.37
C ALA A 41 1.73 -11.58 1.36
N ILE A 42 1.36 -10.31 1.56
CA ILE A 42 0.52 -9.54 0.63
C ILE A 42 1.22 -9.37 -0.71
N LYS A 43 2.54 -9.12 -0.68
CA LYS A 43 3.36 -8.99 -1.88
C LYS A 43 3.32 -10.28 -2.71
N GLU A 44 3.51 -11.44 -2.09
CA GLU A 44 3.44 -12.73 -2.76
C GLU A 44 2.02 -13.00 -3.31
N GLU A 45 0.97 -12.72 -2.54
CA GLU A 45 -0.41 -12.91 -2.99
C GLU A 45 -0.78 -12.05 -4.20
N LEU A 46 -0.32 -10.79 -4.23
CA LEU A 46 -0.62 -9.85 -5.31
C LEU A 46 0.38 -9.95 -6.47
N GLY A 47 1.45 -10.75 -6.33
CA GLY A 47 2.50 -10.89 -7.35
C GLY A 47 3.27 -9.59 -7.64
N VAL A 48 3.42 -8.71 -6.64
CA VAL A 48 4.05 -7.38 -6.81
C VAL A 48 5.43 -7.32 -6.15
N SER A 49 6.15 -6.22 -6.31
CA SER A 49 7.36 -5.96 -5.51
C SER A 49 6.99 -5.31 -4.17
N LYS A 50 7.79 -5.54 -3.12
CA LYS A 50 7.61 -4.91 -1.80
C LYS A 50 7.61 -3.37 -1.90
N ARG A 51 8.46 -2.85 -2.78
CA ARG A 51 8.56 -1.41 -3.06
C ARG A 51 7.27 -0.87 -3.68
N ASN A 52 6.71 -1.54 -4.68
CA ASN A 52 5.46 -1.13 -5.31
C ASN A 52 4.30 -1.16 -4.31
N LEU A 53 4.25 -2.20 -3.46
CA LEU A 53 3.27 -2.30 -2.39
C LEU A 53 3.39 -1.12 -1.41
N LEU A 54 4.60 -0.81 -0.92
CA LEU A 54 4.82 0.33 -0.02
C LEU A 54 4.47 1.67 -0.67
N HIS A 55 4.85 1.88 -1.93
CA HIS A 55 4.46 3.08 -2.68
C HIS A 55 2.94 3.20 -2.74
N ARG A 56 2.24 2.11 -3.07
CA ARG A 56 0.78 2.13 -3.14
C ARG A 56 0.11 2.39 -1.80
N LEU A 57 0.64 1.83 -0.71
CA LEU A 57 0.12 2.09 0.64
C LEU A 57 0.34 3.55 1.07
N LYS A 58 1.42 4.18 0.63
CA LYS A 58 1.67 5.62 0.83
C LYS A 58 0.73 6.48 -0.03
N ASP A 59 0.53 6.12 -1.30
CA ASP A 59 -0.39 6.83 -2.21
C ASP A 59 -1.84 6.79 -1.72
N LEU A 60 -2.25 5.66 -1.12
CA LEU A 60 -3.57 5.53 -0.50
C LEU A 60 -3.65 6.22 0.87
N GLU A 61 -2.53 6.81 1.32
CA GLU A 61 -2.34 7.40 2.63
C GLU A 61 -2.76 6.42 3.72
N LEU A 62 -2.29 5.17 3.68
CA LEU A 62 -2.58 4.15 4.70
C LEU A 62 -1.39 3.97 5.66
N VAL A 63 -0.18 4.16 5.15
CA VAL A 63 1.06 4.05 5.93
C VAL A 63 1.99 5.22 5.63
N GLN A 64 2.81 5.57 6.61
CA GLN A 64 3.93 6.48 6.47
C GLN A 64 5.21 5.73 6.85
N GLU A 65 6.26 5.87 6.05
CA GLU A 65 7.56 5.27 6.34
C GLU A 65 8.48 6.37 6.86
N VAL A 66 8.94 6.22 8.11
CA VAL A 66 9.94 7.12 8.72
C VAL A 66 11.15 6.28 9.07
N GLY A 67 12.24 6.49 8.33
CA GLY A 67 13.44 5.65 8.44
C GLY A 67 13.17 4.21 7.99
N ARG A 68 13.26 3.26 8.93
CA ARG A 68 13.00 1.81 8.70
C ARG A 68 11.68 1.34 9.33
N GLN A 69 10.87 2.26 9.85
CA GLN A 69 9.67 1.94 10.60
C GLN A 69 8.43 2.46 9.88
N LEU A 70 7.35 1.69 9.99
CA LEU A 70 6.05 1.98 9.40
C LEU A 70 5.10 2.50 10.47
N TYR A 71 4.42 3.59 10.16
CA TYR A 71 3.44 4.24 11.00
C TYR A 71 2.08 4.30 10.30
N PRO A 72 0.97 4.17 11.04
CA PRO A 72 -0.35 4.39 10.47
C PRO A 72 -0.53 5.85 10.12
N SER A 73 -1.06 6.13 8.93
CA SER A 73 -1.45 7.48 8.54
C SER A 73 -2.69 7.97 9.30
N GLU A 74 -2.97 9.27 9.26
CA GLU A 74 -4.21 9.84 9.82
C GLU A 74 -5.48 9.26 9.18
N LYS A 75 -5.43 8.92 7.89
CA LYS A 75 -6.54 8.26 7.20
C LYS A 75 -6.80 6.87 7.76
N LEU A 76 -5.75 6.08 8.00
CA LEU A 76 -5.87 4.77 8.62
C LEU A 76 -6.45 4.85 10.05
N LYS A 77 -6.12 5.92 10.79
CA LYS A 77 -6.66 6.21 12.12
C LYS A 77 -8.12 6.66 12.07
N SER A 78 -8.49 7.47 11.09
CA SER A 78 -9.86 7.98 10.90
C SER A 78 -10.84 6.97 10.32
N ASP A 79 -10.37 5.98 9.54
CA ASP A 79 -11.11 4.79 9.10
C ASP A 79 -11.32 3.76 10.24
N ALA A 80 -10.85 4.05 11.45
CA ALA A 80 -11.06 3.24 12.65
C ALA A 80 -12.13 3.81 13.63
N PRO A 81 -13.31 4.32 13.20
CA PRO A 81 -14.42 4.34 14.13
C PRO A 81 -14.92 2.88 14.24
N LEU A 82 -15.11 2.39 15.47
CA LEU A 82 -15.62 1.04 15.84
C LEU A 82 -14.59 -0.02 16.28
N LEU A 83 -13.59 0.37 17.08
CA LEU A 83 -13.09 -0.51 18.16
C LEU A 83 -13.34 0.16 19.52
N LYS A 84 -14.61 0.45 19.80
CA LYS A 84 -15.16 0.55 21.15
C LYS A 84 -16.46 -0.22 21.14
N HIS A 85 -16.43 -1.46 21.62
CA HIS A 85 -17.47 -2.16 22.40
C HIS A 85 -16.89 -3.50 22.84
#